data_AF-A0AAE4NSM3-F1
#
_entry.id   AF-A0AAE4NSM3-F1
#
_cell.length_a   1.000
_cell.length_b   1.000
_cell.length_c   1.000
_cell.angle_alpha   90.00
_cell.angle_beta   90.00
_cell.angle_gamma   90.00
#
_symmetry.space_group_name_H-M   'P 1'
#
loop_
_entity.id
_entity.type
_entity.pdbx_description
1 polymer ?
#
loop_
_entity_poly.entity_id
_entity_poly.type
_entity_poly.pdbx_seq_one_letter_code
_entity_poly.pdbx_strand_id
1 'polypeptide(L)' 'MFAYKEMEKLWLKKAQEIVGNDIQLQKIYSSELLTKKNEIIDYIFCYPELKLHLKELKESFPQTKILMINQL' A
#
# COMPACT_ATOMS: atom_id res chain seq x y z
N MET A 1 -2.28 -11.97 17.92
CA MET A 1 -1.43 -10.81 17.54
C MET A 1 -0.13 -11.20 16.80
N PHE A 2 0.17 -12.49 16.60
CA PHE A 2 1.41 -12.97 15.92
C PHE A 2 1.32 -13.07 14.38
N ALA A 3 0.13 -13.36 13.82
CA ALA A 3 -0.03 -13.61 12.38
C ALA A 3 0.32 -12.40 11.48
N TYR A 4 0.08 -11.18 11.96
CA TYR A 4 0.33 -9.98 11.17
C TYR A 4 1.82 -9.70 10.94
N LYS A 5 2.69 -10.05 11.90
CA LYS A 5 4.13 -9.78 11.82
C LYS A 5 4.85 -10.70 10.82
N GLU A 6 4.40 -11.96 10.73
CA GLU A 6 4.96 -12.93 9.78
C GLU A 6 4.44 -12.68 8.37
N MET A 7 3.16 -12.32 8.22
CA MET A 7 2.62 -11.85 6.94
C MET A 7 3.36 -10.60 6.46
N GLU A 8 3.74 -9.70 7.37
CA GLU A 8 4.43 -8.46 7.03
C GLU A 8 5.71 -8.68 6.25
N LYS A 9 6.58 -9.60 6.71
CA LYS A 9 7.83 -9.90 6.00
C LYS A 9 7.60 -10.51 4.61
N LEU A 10 6.56 -11.34 4.47
CA LEU A 10 6.32 -12.08 3.25
C LEU A 10 5.81 -11.17 2.11
N TRP A 11 4.80 -10.34 2.39
CA TRP A 11 4.28 -9.43 1.37
C TRP A 11 5.24 -8.28 1.09
N LEU A 12 6.04 -7.84 2.07
CA LEU A 12 7.07 -6.81 1.87
C LEU A 12 8.11 -7.24 0.85
N LYS A 13 8.58 -8.49 0.95
CA LYS A 13 9.54 -9.06 -0.01
C LYS A 13 8.96 -9.10 -1.42
N LYS A 14 7.70 -9.53 -1.56
CA LYS A 14 6.99 -9.53 -2.84
C LYS A 14 6.76 -8.13 -3.40
N ALA A 15 6.44 -7.16 -2.53
CA ALA A 15 6.30 -5.77 -2.92
C ALA A 15 7.63 -5.25 -3.49
N GLN A 16 8.75 -5.48 -2.80
CA GLN A 16 10.09 -5.13 -3.27
C GLN A 16 10.44 -5.75 -4.63
N GLU A 17 10.02 -6.99 -4.91
CA GLU A 17 10.20 -7.58 -6.25
C GLU A 17 9.42 -6.85 -7.35
N ILE A 18 8.28 -6.24 -7.03
CA ILE A 18 7.45 -5.48 -7.97
C ILE A 18 7.97 -4.06 -8.17
N VAL A 19 8.34 -3.38 -7.07
CA VAL A 19 8.71 -1.96 -7.10
C VAL A 19 10.22 -1.73 -7.26
N GLY A 20 11.03 -2.77 -7.10
CA GLY A 20 12.48 -2.71 -7.11
C GLY A 20 13.08 -2.56 -5.71
N ASN A 21 14.40 -2.74 -5.60
CA ASN A 21 15.10 -2.67 -4.30
C ASN A 21 15.34 -1.24 -3.80
N ASP A 22 15.27 -0.22 -4.66
CA ASP A 22 15.50 1.18 -4.30
C ASP A 22 14.18 1.88 -3.98
N ILE A 23 13.56 1.48 -2.87
CA ILE A 23 12.24 1.99 -2.48
C ILE A 23 12.18 2.49 -1.04
N GLN A 24 11.53 3.64 -0.88
CA GLN A 24 11.12 4.16 0.42
C GLN A 24 9.77 3.57 0.80
N LEU A 25 9.78 2.61 1.72
CA LEU A 25 8.56 1.99 2.20
C LEU A 25 8.06 2.69 3.45
N GLN A 26 6.86 3.25 3.38
CA GLN A 26 6.22 3.93 4.51
C GLN A 26 4.92 3.24 4.88
N LYS A 27 4.77 2.88 6.15
CA LYS A 27 3.51 2.38 6.70
C LYS A 27 2.78 3.54 7.36
N ILE A 28 1.64 3.93 6.79
CA ILE A 28 0.80 5.03 7.28
C ILE A 28 -0.66 4.63 7.29
N TYR A 29 -1.47 5.32 8.09
CA TYR A 29 -2.92 5.14 8.06
C TYR A 29 -3.53 5.76 6.80
N SER A 30 -4.63 5.18 6.32
CA SER A 30 -5.32 5.69 5.13
C SER A 30 -5.79 7.13 5.31
N SER A 31 -6.19 7.53 6.52
CA SER A 31 -6.56 8.91 6.84
C SER A 31 -5.40 9.89 6.68
N GLU A 32 -4.19 9.49 7.09
CA GLU A 32 -2.97 10.30 6.92
C GLU A 32 -2.50 10.31 5.47
N LEU A 33 -2.63 9.19 4.75
CA LEU A 33 -2.35 9.15 3.32
C LEU A 33 -3.21 10.18 2.57
N LEU A 34 -4.50 10.26 2.89
CA LEU A 34 -5.44 11.19 2.25
C LEU A 34 -5.14 12.68 2.53
N THR A 35 -4.31 13.02 3.52
CA THR A 35 -3.84 14.40 3.70
C THR A 35 -2.62 14.72 2.83
N LYS A 36 -1.88 13.70 2.37
CA LYS A 36 -0.68 13.77 1.54
C LYS A 36 -0.98 13.74 0.03
N LYS A 37 -2.03 14.43 -0.42
CA LYS A 37 -2.47 14.44 -1.84
C LYS A 37 -1.45 15.03 -2.83
N ASN A 38 -0.47 15.78 -2.34
CA ASN A 38 0.58 16.39 -3.16
C ASN A 38 1.85 15.54 -3.24
N GLU A 39 1.95 14.41 -2.52
CA GLU A 39 3.08 13.50 -2.68
C GLU A 39 2.87 12.63 -3.93
N ILE A 40 3.95 12.49 -4.70
CA ILE A 40 3.98 11.58 -5.84
C ILE A 40 4.20 10.18 -5.27
N ILE A 41 3.16 9.35 -5.35
CA ILE A 41 3.18 7.98 -4.85
C ILE A 41 2.97 7.07 -6.04
N ASP A 42 3.97 6.26 -6.38
CA ASP A 42 3.87 5.33 -7.51
C ASP A 42 3.06 4.08 -7.14
N TYR A 43 3.20 3.59 -5.90
CA TYR A 43 2.58 2.36 -5.42
C TYR A 43 1.97 2.52 -4.03
N ILE A 44 0.75 2.03 -3.86
CA ILE A 44 0.08 1.89 -2.57
C ILE A 44 -0.27 0.42 -2.37
N PHE A 45 0.23 -0.16 -1.27
CA PHE A 45 -0.11 -1.52 -0.88
C PHE A 45 -1.15 -1.49 0.25
N CYS A 46 -2.35 -1.98 -0.05
CA CYS A 46 -3.46 -1.98 0.90
C CYS A 46 -3.68 -3.36 1.53
N TYR A 47 -4.03 -3.36 2.82
CA TYR A 47 -4.61 -4.52 3.46
C TYR A 47 -5.98 -4.85 2.85
N PRO A 48 -6.35 -6.14 2.68
CA PRO A 48 -7.62 -6.53 2.06
C PRO A 48 -8.86 -6.01 2.81
N GLU A 49 -8.74 -5.75 4.11
CA GLU A 49 -9.77 -5.15 4.96
C GLU A 49 -10.17 -3.74 4.49
N LEU A 50 -9.28 -3.01 3.80
CA LEU A 50 -9.52 -1.68 3.26
C LEU A 50 -10.17 -1.71 1.86
N LYS A 51 -10.62 -2.87 1.38
CA LYS A 51 -11.26 -3.00 0.05
C LYS A 51 -12.47 -2.08 -0.12
N LEU A 52 -13.19 -1.77 0.96
CA LEU A 52 -14.33 -0.85 0.94
C LEU A 52 -13.93 0.60 0.61
N HIS A 53 -12.69 0.99 0.93
CA HIS A 53 -12.15 2.34 0.72
C HIS A 53 -11.31 2.48 -0.56
N LEU A 54 -11.19 1.41 -1.37
CA LEU A 54 -10.40 1.44 -2.60
C LEU A 54 -10.89 2.48 -3.62
N LYS A 55 -12.21 2.71 -3.67
CA LYS A 55 -12.78 3.68 -4.61
C LYS A 55 -12.30 5.09 -4.29
N GLU A 56 -12.35 5.47 -3.01
CA GLU A 56 -11.88 6.77 -2.51
C GLU A 56 -10.37 6.96 -2.71
N LEU A 57 -9.58 5.90 -2.51
CA LEU A 57 -8.14 5.92 -2.78
C LEU A 57 -7.83 6.11 -4.26
N LYS A 58 -8.55 5.44 -5.16
CA LYS A 58 -8.37 5.61 -6.61
C LYS A 58 -8.77 7.02 -7.07
N GLU A 59 -9.82 7.59 -6.50
CA GLU A 59 -10.23 8.96 -6.81
C GLU A 59 -9.23 9.99 -6.27
N SER A 60 -8.63 9.75 -5.10
CA SER A 60 -7.61 10.65 -4.52
C SER A 60 -6.24 10.51 -5.18
N PHE A 61 -5.89 9.30 -5.63
CA PHE A 61 -4.59 8.96 -6.20
C PHE A 61 -4.74 8.27 -7.57
N PRO A 62 -5.21 9.00 -8.60
CA PRO A 62 -5.56 8.41 -9.89
C PRO A 62 -4.36 7.89 -10.69
N GLN A 63 -3.16 8.43 -10.43
CA GLN A 63 -1.92 8.03 -11.11
C GLN A 63 -1.16 6.90 -10.37
N THR A 64 -1.60 6.54 -9.17
CA THR A 64 -0.91 5.58 -8.30
C THR A 64 -1.41 4.16 -8.54
N LYS A 65 -0.49 3.19 -8.59
CA LYS A 65 -0.85 1.77 -8.65
C LYS A 65 -1.20 1.26 -7.26
N ILE A 66 -2.49 1.01 -7.04
CA ILE A 66 -2.98 0.43 -5.79
C ILE A 66 -3.08 -1.09 -5.93
N LEU A 67 -2.35 -1.81 -5.08
CA LEU A 67 -2.30 -3.28 -5.03
C LEU A 67 -2.73 -3.76 -3.65
N MET A 68 -3.50 -4.85 -3.59
CA MET A 68 -3.80 -5.48 -2.30
C MET A 68 -2.69 -6.47 -1.94
N ILE A 69 -2.25 -6.47 -0.69
CA ILE A 69 -1.16 -7.35 -0.22
C ILE A 69 -1.49 -8.85 -0.33
N ASN A 70 -2.77 -9.23 -0.32
CA ASN A 70 -3.20 -10.62 -0.49
C ASN A 70 -3.22 -11.08 -1.95
N GLN A 71 -3.03 -10.17 -2.91
CA GLN A 71 -2.94 -10.45 -4.34
C GLN A 71 -1.49 -10.43 -4.85
N LEU A 72 -0.53 -10.18 -3.96
CA LEU A 72 0.91 -10.32 -4.20
C LEU A 72 1.30 -11.78 -4.02
#